data_AF-A0A970UB30-F1
#
_entry.id   AF-A0A970UB30-F1
#
_cell.length_a   1.000
_cell.length_b   1.000
_cell.length_c   1.000
_cell.angle_alpha   90.00
_cell.angle_beta   90.00
_cell.angle_gamma   90.00
#
_symmetry.space_group_name_H-M   'P 1'
#
loop_
_entity.id
_entity.type
_entity.pdbx_description
1 polymer ?
#
loop_
_entity_poly.entity_id
_entity_poly.type
_entity_poly.pdbx_seq_one_letter_code
_entity_poly.pdbx_strand_id
1 'polypeptide(L)'
;MKKFTVLMLCFGFLAANATSWRVNNNPAIDADFSTFEAAVAGASAGDTLYMEGSNLTYGEGVLTKPLVMIGPGFFLTENDSTQVSNLEANFETFVIDSTASGSRVYGCEFDDSVEINGSNVIFARNWVYGISNYGTGIKVGEENEVINVSIVQNVCNNIKGGYNSYDPASNNVLVANNIIGGKIQFHSLSTLVITNNVVKGEVNVYNSIVKNNIHHYSPGFGFRVNEGNIFEYNLTAKTTPTPGIGNIGDIDPNEVFADFGGTLGYSTDGKWQLKEGSPAIGAGENGIDCGAFGGTSPYVLSGLPAVPHIYEAIVPTSGSAASGLPVIIKVKSQN
;
A
#
# COMPACT_ATOMS: atom_id res chain seq x y z
N MET A 1 -10.35 61.95 -15.22
CA MET A 1 -10.77 61.05 -14.13
C MET A 1 -11.31 59.76 -14.74
N LYS A 2 -10.49 58.69 -14.80
CA LYS A 2 -10.92 57.39 -15.32
C LYS A 2 -11.35 56.52 -14.13
N LYS A 3 -12.61 56.12 -14.10
CA LYS A 3 -13.18 55.23 -13.06
C LYS A 3 -12.73 53.80 -13.35
N PHE A 4 -11.97 53.20 -12.43
CA PHE A 4 -11.71 51.77 -12.42
C PHE A 4 -12.83 51.10 -11.63
N THR A 5 -13.66 50.30 -12.31
CA THR A 5 -14.63 49.42 -11.67
C THR A 5 -13.95 48.07 -11.49
N VAL A 6 -13.63 47.71 -10.24
CA VAL A 6 -13.19 46.36 -9.88
C VAL A 6 -14.43 45.50 -9.72
N LEU A 7 -14.61 44.51 -10.60
CA LEU A 7 -15.64 43.48 -10.48
C LEU A 7 -15.11 42.40 -9.54
N MET A 8 -15.59 42.37 -8.31
CA MET A 8 -15.28 41.33 -7.34
C MET A 8 -16.09 40.08 -7.72
N LEU A 9 -15.44 39.12 -8.37
CA LEU A 9 -16.04 37.82 -8.69
C LEU A 9 -16.12 37.02 -7.39
N CYS A 10 -17.30 36.97 -6.76
CA CYS A 10 -17.59 36.04 -5.68
C CYS A 10 -17.62 34.61 -6.27
N PHE A 11 -16.48 33.92 -6.26
CA PHE A 11 -16.47 32.46 -6.39
C PHE A 11 -17.20 31.91 -5.16
N GLY A 12 -18.45 31.47 -5.35
CA GLY A 12 -19.15 30.69 -4.35
C GLY A 12 -18.34 29.43 -4.08
N PHE A 13 -17.79 29.33 -2.87
CA PHE A 13 -17.28 28.07 -2.36
C PHE A 13 -18.47 27.12 -2.21
N LEU A 14 -18.74 26.32 -3.24
CA LEU A 14 -19.51 25.10 -3.05
C LEU A 14 -18.65 24.22 -2.13
N ALA A 15 -19.08 24.07 -0.88
CA ALA A 15 -18.53 23.04 -0.02
C ALA A 15 -18.79 21.69 -0.70
N ALA A 16 -17.78 21.12 -1.35
CA ALA A 16 -17.82 19.75 -1.80
C ALA A 16 -17.83 18.87 -0.54
N ASN A 17 -19.02 18.44 -0.12
CA ASN A 17 -19.13 17.43 0.93
C ASN A 17 -18.87 16.08 0.27
N ALA A 18 -17.72 15.48 0.55
CA ALA A 18 -17.46 14.10 0.18
C ALA A 18 -18.45 13.20 0.95
N THR A 19 -19.21 12.39 0.22
CA THR A 19 -20.14 11.40 0.77
C THR A 19 -19.42 10.08 0.97
N SER A 20 -19.88 9.28 1.94
CA SER A 20 -19.38 7.92 2.17
C SER A 20 -20.43 6.90 1.75
N TRP A 21 -20.00 5.88 1.03
CA TRP A 21 -20.84 4.81 0.51
C TRP A 21 -20.34 3.45 0.96
N ARG A 22 -21.21 2.61 1.48
CA ARG A 22 -20.92 1.20 1.76
C ARG A 22 -21.09 0.38 0.48
N VAL A 23 -20.10 -0.45 0.18
CA VAL A 23 -20.14 -1.34 -0.97
C VAL A 23 -19.96 -2.76 -0.44
N ASN A 24 -20.94 -3.63 -0.71
CA ASN A 24 -20.88 -5.05 -0.33
C ASN A 24 -21.47 -5.92 -1.44
N ASN A 25 -20.66 -6.79 -2.04
CA ASN A 25 -21.08 -7.71 -3.10
C ASN A 25 -21.85 -8.95 -2.61
N ASN A 26 -22.05 -9.10 -1.30
CA ASN A 26 -22.93 -10.13 -0.75
C ASN A 26 -24.42 -9.70 -0.88
N PRO A 27 -25.25 -10.41 -1.64
CA PRO A 27 -26.65 -10.04 -1.85
C PRO A 27 -27.52 -10.10 -0.58
N ALA A 28 -27.01 -10.70 0.50
CA ALA A 28 -27.69 -10.74 1.80
C ALA A 28 -27.44 -9.49 2.66
N ILE A 29 -26.53 -8.59 2.25
CA ILE A 29 -26.20 -7.37 2.98
C ILE A 29 -26.85 -6.17 2.29
N ASP A 30 -27.57 -5.36 3.07
CA ASP A 30 -28.14 -4.09 2.62
C ASP A 30 -27.06 -3.00 2.71
N ALA A 31 -26.30 -2.85 1.63
CA ALA A 31 -25.29 -1.80 1.42
C ALA A 31 -25.78 -0.79 0.36
N ASP A 32 -25.16 0.39 0.30
CA ASP A 32 -25.56 1.43 -0.66
C ASP A 32 -25.36 0.97 -2.11
N PHE A 33 -24.32 0.17 -2.36
CA PHE A 33 -24.06 -0.48 -3.64
C PHE A 33 -23.73 -1.96 -3.47
N SER A 34 -24.25 -2.79 -4.38
CA SER A 34 -23.99 -4.23 -4.42
C SER A 34 -22.87 -4.64 -5.37
N THR A 35 -22.33 -3.72 -6.17
CA THR A 35 -21.15 -3.96 -7.01
C THR A 35 -20.24 -2.75 -7.00
N PHE A 36 -18.97 -2.97 -7.33
CA PHE A 36 -17.99 -1.91 -7.39
C PHE A 36 -18.28 -0.92 -8.55
N GLU A 37 -18.69 -1.41 -9.71
CA GLU A 37 -18.98 -0.60 -10.89
C GLU A 37 -20.17 0.34 -10.63
N ALA A 38 -21.21 -0.16 -9.95
CA ALA A 38 -22.35 0.64 -9.55
C ALA A 38 -21.92 1.76 -8.58
N ALA A 39 -21.02 1.46 -7.65
CA ALA A 39 -20.47 2.44 -6.72
C ALA A 39 -19.65 3.51 -7.43
N VAL A 40 -18.77 3.12 -8.36
CA VAL A 40 -17.98 4.09 -9.17
C VAL A 40 -18.90 4.96 -10.03
N ALA A 41 -19.95 4.40 -10.62
CA ALA A 41 -20.91 5.15 -11.43
C ALA A 41 -21.72 6.15 -10.58
N GLY A 42 -22.22 5.70 -9.42
CA GLY A 42 -23.10 6.47 -8.54
C GLY A 42 -22.40 7.52 -7.68
N ALA A 43 -21.16 7.27 -7.28
CA ALA A 43 -20.39 8.19 -6.45
C ALA A 43 -19.91 9.43 -7.20
N SER A 44 -19.79 10.54 -6.48
CA SER A 44 -19.20 11.78 -6.97
C SER A 44 -17.68 11.78 -6.79
N ALA A 45 -16.97 12.53 -7.63
CA ALA A 45 -15.54 12.75 -7.46
C ALA A 45 -15.23 13.30 -6.05
N GLY A 46 -14.32 12.65 -5.33
CA GLY A 46 -13.94 12.95 -3.96
C GLY A 46 -14.68 12.13 -2.90
N ASP A 47 -15.71 11.36 -3.26
CA ASP A 47 -16.43 10.49 -2.32
C ASP A 47 -15.55 9.33 -1.82
N THR A 48 -15.97 8.75 -0.69
CA THR A 48 -15.35 7.57 -0.09
C THR A 48 -16.20 6.33 -0.31
N LEU A 49 -15.58 5.25 -0.80
CA LEU A 49 -16.15 3.91 -0.90
C LEU A 49 -15.57 3.04 0.22
N TYR A 50 -16.40 2.66 1.17
CA TYR A 50 -16.09 1.65 2.18
C TYR A 50 -16.38 0.27 1.58
N MET A 51 -15.32 -0.41 1.17
CA MET A 51 -15.40 -1.74 0.60
C MET A 51 -15.50 -2.74 1.74
N GLU A 52 -16.64 -3.41 1.86
CA GLU A 52 -16.84 -4.44 2.87
C GLU A 52 -16.32 -5.77 2.38
N GLY A 53 -15.68 -6.52 3.26
CA GLY A 53 -15.23 -7.86 2.93
C GLY A 53 -16.38 -8.84 2.82
N SER A 54 -16.23 -9.82 1.93
CA SER A 54 -17.21 -10.88 1.71
C SER A 54 -16.53 -12.17 1.23
N ASN A 55 -17.30 -13.26 1.12
CA ASN A 55 -16.81 -14.52 0.53
C ASN A 55 -16.81 -14.51 -1.01
N LEU A 56 -17.09 -13.36 -1.63
CA LEU A 56 -17.16 -13.18 -3.08
C LEU A 56 -16.11 -12.16 -3.50
N THR A 57 -15.48 -12.40 -4.66
CA THR A 57 -14.63 -11.39 -5.29
C THR A 57 -15.49 -10.25 -5.88
N TYR A 58 -14.99 -9.02 -5.83
CA TYR A 58 -15.54 -7.89 -6.59
C TYR A 58 -15.22 -7.99 -8.09
N GLY A 59 -14.41 -8.96 -8.50
CA GLY A 59 -13.99 -9.16 -9.89
C GLY A 59 -12.96 -8.13 -10.33
N GLU A 60 -12.95 -7.81 -11.63
CA GLU A 60 -12.13 -6.74 -12.18
C GLU A 60 -12.68 -5.37 -11.80
N GLY A 61 -11.82 -4.45 -11.36
CA GLY A 61 -12.23 -3.10 -10.97
C GLY A 61 -11.53 -2.01 -11.77
N VAL A 62 -12.27 -0.98 -12.19
CA VAL A 62 -11.71 0.26 -12.77
C VAL A 62 -12.23 1.50 -12.04
N LEU A 63 -11.33 2.28 -11.43
CA LEU A 63 -11.63 3.64 -10.99
C LEU A 63 -11.50 4.60 -12.17
N THR A 64 -12.56 5.37 -12.44
CA THR A 64 -12.65 6.33 -13.56
C THR A 64 -12.88 7.78 -13.11
N LYS A 65 -12.74 8.04 -11.82
CA LYS A 65 -12.84 9.37 -11.19
C LYS A 65 -12.10 9.35 -9.85
N PRO A 66 -11.62 10.49 -9.33
CA PRO A 66 -10.92 10.52 -8.05
C PRO A 66 -11.86 10.08 -6.93
N LEU A 67 -11.53 8.97 -6.26
CA LEU A 67 -12.28 8.43 -5.13
C LEU A 67 -11.32 7.99 -4.03
N VAL A 68 -11.83 7.90 -2.80
CA VAL A 68 -11.14 7.27 -1.69
C VAL A 68 -11.75 5.88 -1.47
N MET A 69 -10.98 4.83 -1.67
CA MET A 69 -11.39 3.45 -1.39
C MET A 69 -10.75 2.97 -0.09
N ILE A 70 -11.56 2.41 0.81
CA ILE A 70 -11.10 1.88 2.10
C ILE A 70 -11.72 0.48 2.28
N GLY A 71 -10.90 -0.55 2.18
CA GLY A 71 -11.22 -1.93 2.54
C GLY A 71 -10.88 -2.27 4.00
N PRO A 72 -11.17 -3.50 4.45
CA PRO A 72 -11.04 -3.90 5.85
C PRO A 72 -9.59 -4.21 6.28
N GLY A 73 -8.66 -4.35 5.33
CA GLY A 73 -7.33 -4.92 5.52
C GLY A 73 -7.23 -6.33 4.91
N PHE A 74 -6.10 -6.98 5.16
CA PHE A 74 -5.76 -8.33 4.67
C PHE A 74 -5.06 -9.14 5.77
N PHE A 75 -4.89 -10.45 5.60
CA PHE A 75 -4.36 -11.35 6.65
C PHE A 75 -5.10 -11.19 7.99
N LEU A 76 -6.43 -10.94 7.95
CA LEU A 76 -7.20 -10.53 9.13
C LEU A 76 -7.28 -11.63 10.20
N THR A 77 -7.05 -12.88 9.80
CA THR A 77 -7.02 -14.04 10.68
C THR A 77 -5.63 -14.35 11.26
N GLU A 78 -4.57 -13.71 10.75
CA GLU A 78 -3.19 -14.00 11.15
C GLU A 78 -2.64 -13.05 12.22
N ASN A 79 -3.26 -11.88 12.40
CA ASN A 79 -2.84 -10.86 13.34
C ASN A 79 -3.92 -10.60 14.41
N ASP A 80 -3.50 -10.20 15.61
CA ASP A 80 -4.39 -9.94 16.74
C ASP A 80 -5.15 -8.60 16.60
N SER A 81 -6.38 -8.56 17.12
CA SER A 81 -7.18 -7.33 17.25
C SER A 81 -7.38 -6.57 15.93
N THR A 82 -7.56 -7.32 14.84
CA THR A 82 -7.89 -6.85 13.49
C THR A 82 -9.34 -6.40 13.43
N GLN A 83 -10.25 -7.17 12.86
CA GLN A 83 -11.65 -6.82 12.65
C GLN A 83 -12.55 -7.88 13.27
N VAL A 84 -13.79 -7.50 13.63
CA VAL A 84 -14.81 -8.48 14.06
C VAL A 84 -15.19 -9.42 12.91
N SER A 85 -15.20 -8.89 11.69
CA SER A 85 -15.34 -9.66 10.45
C SER A 85 -13.97 -9.79 9.80
N ASN A 86 -13.48 -11.01 9.70
CA ASN A 86 -12.18 -11.32 9.07
C ASN A 86 -12.32 -11.60 7.57
N LEU A 87 -13.26 -10.94 6.90
CA LEU A 87 -13.44 -11.06 5.46
C LEU A 87 -12.73 -9.89 4.78
N GLU A 88 -12.04 -10.18 3.69
CA GLU A 88 -11.28 -9.21 2.90
C GLU A 88 -12.12 -8.62 1.75
N ALA A 89 -11.78 -7.40 1.34
CA ALA A 89 -12.30 -6.80 0.11
C ALA A 89 -11.38 -7.16 -1.06
N ASN A 90 -11.71 -8.27 -1.73
CA ASN A 90 -10.89 -8.88 -2.77
C ASN A 90 -11.33 -8.48 -4.19
N PHE A 91 -10.36 -8.13 -5.02
CA PHE A 91 -10.49 -7.87 -6.45
C PHE A 91 -9.54 -8.79 -7.22
N GLU A 92 -9.83 -9.02 -8.49
CA GLU A 92 -8.90 -9.71 -9.39
C GLU A 92 -7.85 -8.72 -9.91
N THR A 93 -8.05 -8.18 -11.12
CA THR A 93 -7.26 -7.06 -11.66
C THR A 93 -7.92 -5.73 -11.29
N PHE A 94 -7.11 -4.72 -11.01
CA PHE A 94 -7.60 -3.39 -10.67
C PHE A 94 -6.86 -2.28 -11.41
N VAL A 95 -7.60 -1.32 -11.96
CA VAL A 95 -7.05 -0.20 -12.71
C VAL A 95 -7.48 1.11 -12.07
N ILE A 96 -6.50 1.95 -11.74
CA ILE A 96 -6.71 3.36 -11.44
C ILE A 96 -6.44 4.11 -12.74
N ASP A 97 -7.51 4.36 -13.50
CA ASP A 97 -7.41 5.02 -14.80
C ASP A 97 -6.81 6.43 -14.67
N SER A 98 -6.28 6.96 -15.77
CA SER A 98 -5.77 8.34 -15.85
C SER A 98 -6.78 9.39 -15.37
N THR A 99 -8.08 9.17 -15.60
CA THR A 99 -9.19 10.03 -15.15
C THR A 99 -9.45 9.96 -13.65
N ALA A 100 -8.91 8.95 -12.96
CA ALA A 100 -8.97 8.78 -11.51
C ALA A 100 -7.77 9.38 -10.77
N SER A 101 -7.01 10.28 -11.40
CA SER A 101 -5.94 11.05 -10.78
C SER A 101 -6.41 11.74 -9.49
N GLY A 102 -5.68 11.57 -8.39
CA GLY A 102 -6.08 12.03 -7.05
C GLY A 102 -6.75 10.96 -6.18
N SER A 103 -6.95 9.75 -6.70
CA SER A 103 -7.54 8.64 -5.94
C SER A 103 -6.64 8.15 -4.81
N ARG A 104 -7.27 7.54 -3.81
CA ARG A 104 -6.58 6.91 -2.69
C ARG A 104 -7.18 5.54 -2.44
N VAL A 105 -6.35 4.51 -2.29
CA VAL A 105 -6.81 3.12 -2.10
C VAL A 105 -6.09 2.53 -0.90
N TYR A 106 -6.88 2.03 0.06
CA TYR A 106 -6.41 1.46 1.30
C TYR A 106 -7.09 0.14 1.65
N GLY A 107 -6.34 -0.81 2.25
CA GLY A 107 -6.92 -1.96 2.93
C GLY A 107 -7.62 -2.99 2.03
N CYS A 108 -7.29 -3.05 0.75
CA CYS A 108 -7.87 -3.98 -0.21
C CYS A 108 -6.89 -5.09 -0.64
N GLU A 109 -7.44 -6.19 -1.13
CA GLU A 109 -6.70 -7.33 -1.69
C GLU A 109 -6.91 -7.42 -3.21
N PHE A 110 -5.82 -7.69 -3.93
CA PHE A 110 -5.78 -7.81 -5.38
C PHE A 110 -5.07 -9.10 -5.77
N ASP A 111 -5.81 -10.08 -6.29
CA ASP A 111 -5.30 -11.43 -6.60
C ASP A 111 -4.43 -11.49 -7.83
N ASP A 112 -4.56 -10.51 -8.73
CA ASP A 112 -3.70 -10.40 -9.90
C ASP A 112 -2.88 -9.09 -9.89
N SER A 113 -3.24 -8.13 -10.74
CA SER A 113 -2.42 -6.96 -10.98
C SER A 113 -3.14 -5.67 -10.66
N VAL A 114 -2.36 -4.65 -10.26
CA VAL A 114 -2.86 -3.29 -10.08
C VAL A 114 -2.14 -2.38 -11.06
N GLU A 115 -2.90 -1.66 -11.88
CA GLU A 115 -2.38 -0.67 -12.82
C GLU A 115 -2.73 0.75 -12.35
N ILE A 116 -1.71 1.57 -12.13
CA ILE A 116 -1.84 2.96 -11.69
C ILE A 116 -1.46 3.87 -12.85
N ASN A 117 -2.47 4.30 -13.58
CA ASN A 117 -2.36 5.19 -14.74
C ASN A 117 -2.77 6.64 -14.38
N GLY A 118 -3.33 6.86 -13.18
CA GLY A 118 -3.59 8.18 -12.60
C GLY A 118 -2.39 8.81 -11.87
N SER A 119 -2.29 10.14 -11.93
CA SER A 119 -1.31 10.93 -11.16
C SER A 119 -1.87 11.34 -9.78
N ASN A 120 -1.01 11.74 -8.85
CA ASN A 120 -1.39 12.15 -7.48
C ASN A 120 -2.15 11.05 -6.71
N VAL A 121 -1.75 9.79 -6.91
CA VAL A 121 -2.40 8.62 -6.32
C VAL A 121 -1.68 8.19 -5.04
N ILE A 122 -2.46 7.82 -4.02
CA ILE A 122 -1.96 7.12 -2.84
C ILE A 122 -2.49 5.69 -2.87
N PHE A 123 -1.58 4.74 -2.99
CA PHE A 123 -1.88 3.31 -2.94
C PHE A 123 -1.17 2.72 -1.73
N ALA A 124 -1.92 2.53 -0.64
CA ALA A 124 -1.31 2.25 0.65
C ALA A 124 -2.02 1.17 1.44
N ARG A 125 -1.27 0.34 2.17
CA ARG A 125 -1.86 -0.71 3.03
C ARG A 125 -2.74 -1.70 2.26
N ASN A 126 -2.31 -2.08 1.06
CA ASN A 126 -2.98 -3.08 0.24
C ASN A 126 -2.11 -4.34 0.10
N TRP A 127 -2.75 -5.43 -0.31
CA TRP A 127 -2.08 -6.66 -0.71
C TRP A 127 -2.26 -6.89 -2.21
N VAL A 128 -1.17 -7.20 -2.93
CA VAL A 128 -1.21 -7.40 -4.40
C VAL A 128 -0.38 -8.62 -4.81
N TYR A 129 -1.04 -9.70 -5.27
CA TYR A 129 -0.43 -10.95 -5.75
C TYR A 129 0.45 -11.70 -4.72
N GLY A 130 0.54 -11.21 -3.49
CA GLY A 130 1.35 -11.78 -2.42
C GLY A 130 2.87 -11.78 -2.66
N ILE A 131 3.57 -12.70 -2.00
CA ILE A 131 5.04 -12.78 -1.98
C ILE A 131 5.48 -14.02 -2.76
N SER A 132 5.81 -13.88 -4.05
CA SER A 132 6.16 -15.00 -4.93
C SER A 132 7.44 -14.75 -5.74
N ASN A 133 7.99 -15.80 -6.39
CA ASN A 133 9.20 -15.67 -7.22
C ASN A 133 8.91 -15.20 -8.66
N TYR A 134 7.65 -15.30 -9.08
CA TYR A 134 7.14 -15.04 -10.43
C TYR A 134 5.81 -14.33 -10.30
N GLY A 135 5.38 -13.59 -11.33
CA GLY A 135 4.03 -13.06 -11.40
C GLY A 135 3.94 -11.55 -11.55
N THR A 136 2.75 -11.02 -11.27
CA THR A 136 2.35 -9.64 -11.51
C THR A 136 2.64 -8.78 -10.26
N GLY A 137 1.82 -7.79 -9.95
CA GLY A 137 2.08 -6.80 -8.91
C GLY A 137 1.51 -5.44 -9.28
N ILE A 138 2.14 -4.40 -8.74
CA ILE A 138 1.77 -3.02 -8.99
C ILE A 138 2.54 -2.51 -10.20
N LYS A 139 1.82 -1.95 -11.16
CA LYS A 139 2.35 -1.32 -12.36
C LYS A 139 2.00 0.16 -12.34
N VAL A 140 2.98 1.03 -12.59
CA VAL A 140 2.85 2.48 -12.49
C VAL A 140 3.18 3.08 -13.84
N GLY A 141 2.24 3.83 -14.41
CA GLY A 141 2.40 4.45 -15.73
C GLY A 141 2.85 3.47 -16.80
N GLU A 142 2.13 2.35 -16.97
CA GLU A 142 2.41 1.40 -18.05
C GLU A 142 1.88 1.93 -19.39
N GLU A 143 0.76 2.67 -19.36
CA GLU A 143 0.07 3.17 -20.56
C GLU A 143 0.29 4.68 -20.80
N ASN A 144 0.71 5.43 -19.79
CA ASN A 144 0.93 6.88 -19.87
C ASN A 144 1.93 7.38 -18.83
N GLU A 145 2.43 8.60 -19.02
CA GLU A 145 3.21 9.30 -17.99
C GLU A 145 2.37 9.54 -16.75
N VAL A 146 2.94 9.25 -15.58
CA VAL A 146 2.31 9.48 -14.28
C VAL A 146 3.26 10.22 -13.34
N ILE A 147 2.72 11.11 -12.53
CA ILE A 147 3.48 11.86 -11.54
C ILE A 147 2.86 11.76 -10.15
N ASN A 148 3.70 11.85 -9.12
CA ASN A 148 3.29 11.94 -7.71
C ASN A 148 2.48 10.72 -7.26
N VAL A 149 3.04 9.52 -7.40
CA VAL A 149 2.41 8.28 -6.93
C VAL A 149 3.11 7.80 -5.67
N SER A 150 2.33 7.49 -4.64
CA SER A 150 2.84 6.93 -3.38
C SER A 150 2.38 5.49 -3.23
N ILE A 151 3.32 4.55 -3.25
CA ILE A 151 3.12 3.13 -2.96
C ILE A 151 3.73 2.84 -1.60
N VAL A 152 2.88 2.82 -0.57
CA VAL A 152 3.36 2.78 0.81
C VAL A 152 2.69 1.72 1.69
N GLN A 153 3.46 1.05 2.54
CA GLN A 153 2.91 0.10 3.52
C GLN A 153 2.16 -1.09 2.89
N ASN A 154 2.48 -1.48 1.65
CA ASN A 154 1.84 -2.59 0.96
C ASN A 154 2.62 -3.91 1.13
N VAL A 155 1.91 -5.03 0.95
CA VAL A 155 2.51 -6.32 0.62
C VAL A 155 2.27 -6.57 -0.85
N CYS A 156 3.32 -6.74 -1.64
CA CYS A 156 3.13 -6.99 -3.06
C CYS A 156 4.23 -7.87 -3.65
N ASN A 157 3.95 -8.44 -4.81
CA ASN A 157 4.95 -9.21 -5.52
C ASN A 157 5.97 -8.28 -6.20
N ASN A 158 5.56 -7.53 -7.21
CA ASN A 158 6.44 -6.59 -7.90
C ASN A 158 5.91 -5.16 -7.84
N ILE A 159 6.82 -4.20 -7.98
CA ILE A 159 6.49 -2.80 -8.31
C ILE A 159 7.26 -2.43 -9.57
N LYS A 160 6.55 -2.15 -10.65
CA LYS A 160 7.14 -1.86 -11.96
C LYS A 160 6.59 -0.56 -12.54
N GLY A 161 7.35 0.13 -13.38
CA GLY A 161 6.83 1.28 -14.11
C GLY A 161 7.62 1.67 -15.36
N GLY A 162 6.90 2.26 -16.31
CA GLY A 162 7.43 2.74 -17.59
C GLY A 162 7.94 1.66 -18.55
N TYR A 163 7.40 0.44 -18.51
CA TYR A 163 8.03 -0.74 -19.14
C TYR A 163 7.51 -1.15 -20.53
N ASN A 164 6.76 -0.30 -21.24
CA ASN A 164 6.45 -0.53 -22.66
C ASN A 164 7.22 0.43 -23.57
N SER A 165 7.68 -0.12 -24.68
CA SER A 165 8.80 0.27 -25.55
C SER A 165 8.92 1.71 -26.06
N TYR A 166 8.05 2.65 -25.68
CA TYR A 166 8.10 4.06 -26.09
C TYR A 166 7.43 4.98 -25.05
N ASP A 167 8.25 5.68 -24.25
CA ASP A 167 8.01 6.96 -23.57
C ASP A 167 7.24 7.13 -22.23
N PRO A 168 6.42 6.24 -21.64
CA PRO A 168 5.79 6.60 -20.37
C PRO A 168 6.82 6.55 -19.23
N ALA A 169 7.10 7.70 -18.63
CA ALA A 169 7.90 7.84 -17.43
C ALA A 169 7.03 7.95 -16.18
N SER A 170 7.44 7.28 -15.09
CA SER A 170 6.84 7.46 -13.77
C SER A 170 7.72 8.38 -12.93
N ASN A 171 7.28 9.60 -12.66
CA ASN A 171 8.08 10.61 -12.00
C ASN A 171 7.57 10.95 -10.60
N ASN A 172 8.51 11.26 -9.70
CA ASN A 172 8.21 11.53 -8.30
C ASN A 172 7.37 10.40 -7.67
N VAL A 173 7.84 9.15 -7.83
CA VAL A 173 7.21 7.98 -7.22
C VAL A 173 7.87 7.71 -5.86
N LEU A 174 7.06 7.65 -4.81
CA LEU A 174 7.49 7.18 -3.50
C LEU A 174 7.17 5.69 -3.38
N VAL A 175 8.20 4.88 -3.11
CA VAL A 175 8.06 3.47 -2.73
C VAL A 175 8.59 3.34 -1.31
N ALA A 176 7.70 3.28 -0.32
CA ALA A 176 8.12 3.29 1.09
C ALA A 176 7.44 2.27 1.98
N ASN A 177 8.20 1.68 2.91
CA ASN A 177 7.64 0.81 3.95
C ASN A 177 6.88 -0.41 3.42
N ASN A 178 7.21 -0.91 2.21
CA ASN A 178 6.57 -2.08 1.62
C ASN A 178 7.34 -3.38 1.91
N ILE A 179 6.61 -4.49 1.88
CA ILE A 179 7.15 -5.86 1.86
C ILE A 179 6.98 -6.39 0.44
N ILE A 180 8.10 -6.61 -0.27
CA ILE A 180 8.12 -6.86 -1.71
C ILE A 180 8.74 -8.23 -1.99
N GLY A 181 7.91 -9.19 -2.42
CA GLY A 181 8.33 -10.58 -2.67
C GLY A 181 9.12 -10.80 -3.97
N GLY A 182 9.03 -9.85 -4.88
CA GLY A 182 9.67 -9.81 -6.17
C GLY A 182 10.55 -8.58 -6.30
N LYS A 183 10.38 -7.81 -7.38
CA LYS A 183 11.33 -6.79 -7.82
C LYS A 183 10.75 -5.38 -7.77
N ILE A 184 11.64 -4.39 -7.69
CA ILE A 184 11.34 -2.99 -8.04
C ILE A 184 12.04 -2.69 -9.37
N GLN A 185 11.30 -2.37 -10.43
CA GLN A 185 11.89 -2.10 -11.74
C GLN A 185 11.25 -0.91 -12.44
N PHE A 186 12.03 0.11 -12.75
CA PHE A 186 11.55 1.30 -13.45
C PHE A 186 12.45 1.67 -14.62
N HIS A 187 11.84 2.23 -15.66
CA HIS A 187 12.55 2.72 -16.84
C HIS A 187 13.51 3.86 -16.50
N SER A 188 14.52 4.08 -17.35
CA SER A 188 15.58 5.08 -17.13
C SER A 188 15.09 6.53 -17.08
N LEU A 189 13.88 6.80 -17.59
CA LEU A 189 13.25 8.11 -17.55
C LEU A 189 12.45 8.37 -16.26
N SER A 190 12.34 7.39 -15.37
CA SER A 190 11.58 7.49 -14.12
C SER A 190 12.42 8.04 -12.97
N THR A 191 11.77 8.68 -12.00
CA THR A 191 12.42 9.22 -10.79
C THR A 191 11.71 8.75 -9.53
N LEU A 192 12.46 8.17 -8.60
CA LEU A 192 11.89 7.55 -7.40
C LEU A 192 12.62 7.93 -6.12
N VAL A 193 11.87 7.88 -5.02
CA VAL A 193 12.40 7.73 -3.68
C VAL A 193 11.98 6.36 -3.16
N ILE A 194 12.96 5.49 -2.93
CA ILE A 194 12.78 4.12 -2.46
C ILE A 194 13.35 4.03 -1.05
N THR A 195 12.48 4.02 -0.03
CA THR A 195 12.92 4.08 1.36
C THR A 195 12.28 3.04 2.26
N ASN A 196 13.03 2.47 3.20
CA ASN A 196 12.48 1.60 4.24
C ASN A 196 11.68 0.40 3.68
N ASN A 197 12.06 -0.20 2.56
CA ASN A 197 11.39 -1.39 2.04
C ASN A 197 12.15 -2.67 2.43
N VAL A 198 11.44 -3.78 2.54
CA VAL A 198 12.02 -5.13 2.48
C VAL A 198 11.79 -5.66 1.07
N VAL A 199 12.87 -5.99 0.37
CA VAL A 199 12.81 -6.45 -1.02
C VAL A 199 13.52 -7.79 -1.15
N LYS A 200 12.80 -8.78 -1.66
CA LYS A 200 13.42 -10.07 -1.96
C LYS A 200 14.23 -10.00 -3.25
N GLY A 201 13.66 -9.50 -4.33
CA GLY A 201 14.28 -9.50 -5.64
C GLY A 201 15.12 -8.26 -5.93
N GLU A 202 15.35 -8.07 -7.24
CA GLU A 202 16.18 -7.01 -7.79
C GLU A 202 15.55 -5.62 -7.60
N VAL A 203 16.39 -4.63 -7.31
CA VAL A 203 16.03 -3.20 -7.41
C VAL A 203 16.78 -2.62 -8.60
N ASN A 204 16.05 -2.42 -9.70
CA ASN A 204 16.55 -1.96 -11.01
C ASN A 204 15.89 -0.65 -11.40
N VAL A 205 16.48 0.44 -10.94
CA VAL A 205 15.96 1.79 -11.15
C VAL A 205 17.07 2.71 -11.64
N TYR A 206 16.72 3.93 -11.98
CA TYR A 206 17.61 4.99 -12.45
C TYR A 206 17.17 6.29 -11.80
N ASN A 207 18.06 7.29 -11.74
CA ASN A 207 17.72 8.64 -11.28
C ASN A 207 16.94 8.68 -9.94
N SER A 208 17.27 7.75 -9.03
CA SER A 208 16.49 7.49 -7.81
C SER A 208 17.33 7.58 -6.55
N ILE A 209 16.68 7.97 -5.45
CA ILE A 209 17.25 7.86 -4.11
C ILE A 209 16.80 6.52 -3.53
N VAL A 210 17.76 5.67 -3.17
CA VAL A 210 17.52 4.34 -2.61
C VAL A 210 18.16 4.29 -1.23
N LYS A 211 17.35 4.33 -0.17
CA LYS A 211 17.88 4.38 1.19
C LYS A 211 17.14 3.56 2.24
N ASN A 212 17.83 3.15 3.29
CA ASN A 212 17.23 2.44 4.44
C ASN A 212 16.48 1.14 4.07
N ASN A 213 16.76 0.55 2.90
CA ASN A 213 16.10 -0.67 2.45
C ASN A 213 16.86 -1.92 2.88
N ILE A 214 16.17 -3.04 2.98
CA ILE A 214 16.77 -4.36 3.21
C ILE A 214 16.49 -5.24 2.00
N HIS A 215 17.55 -5.64 1.29
CA HIS A 215 17.51 -6.68 0.27
C HIS A 215 17.98 -8.01 0.85
N HIS A 216 17.19 -9.07 0.77
CA HIS A 216 17.42 -10.28 1.58
C HIS A 216 17.62 -11.59 0.78
N TYR A 217 17.76 -11.55 -0.55
CA TYR A 217 17.92 -12.77 -1.36
C TYR A 217 19.35 -12.96 -1.90
N SER A 218 19.87 -14.18 -1.77
CA SER A 218 21.16 -14.61 -2.33
C SER A 218 21.12 -16.12 -2.62
N PRO A 219 21.58 -16.62 -3.80
CA PRO A 219 22.23 -15.92 -4.89
C PRO A 219 21.22 -15.32 -5.88
N GLY A 220 21.17 -13.99 -5.99
CA GLY A 220 20.32 -13.28 -6.95
C GLY A 220 20.84 -11.88 -7.28
N PHE A 221 20.10 -11.10 -8.06
CA PHE A 221 20.40 -9.67 -8.24
C PHE A 221 19.81 -8.89 -7.07
N GLY A 222 20.64 -8.07 -6.40
CA GLY A 222 20.19 -7.13 -5.37
C GLY A 222 19.93 -5.76 -5.97
N PHE A 223 20.50 -4.72 -5.35
CA PHE A 223 20.51 -3.37 -5.91
C PHE A 223 21.40 -3.29 -7.17
N ARG A 224 20.85 -2.84 -8.30
CA ARG A 224 21.63 -2.58 -9.52
C ARG A 224 22.16 -1.15 -9.55
N VAL A 225 23.47 -1.02 -9.71
CA VAL A 225 24.15 0.28 -9.80
C VAL A 225 23.99 0.84 -11.22
N ASN A 226 22.81 1.36 -11.52
CA ASN A 226 22.55 2.11 -12.75
C ASN A 226 22.79 3.61 -12.56
N GLU A 227 22.71 4.36 -13.66
CA GLU A 227 22.96 5.80 -13.71
C GLU A 227 21.98 6.63 -12.84
N GLY A 228 22.50 7.72 -12.27
CA GLY A 228 21.71 8.73 -11.54
C GLY A 228 21.20 8.29 -10.17
N ASN A 229 21.49 7.05 -9.73
CA ASN A 229 21.06 6.57 -8.43
C ASN A 229 21.98 7.03 -7.29
N ILE A 230 21.37 7.28 -6.13
CA ILE A 230 22.05 7.49 -4.84
C ILE A 230 21.66 6.32 -3.93
N PHE A 231 22.63 5.49 -3.53
CA PHE A 231 22.41 4.38 -2.61
C PHE A 231 23.02 4.68 -1.25
N GLU A 232 22.21 4.79 -0.19
CA GLU A 232 22.70 5.10 1.14
C GLU A 232 22.00 4.28 2.23
N TYR A 233 22.73 3.83 3.25
CA TYR A 233 22.16 3.15 4.41
C TYR A 233 21.30 1.91 4.08
N ASN A 234 21.57 1.21 2.98
CA ASN A 234 20.87 -0.02 2.60
C ASN A 234 21.60 -1.26 3.10
N LEU A 235 20.86 -2.30 3.45
CA LEU A 235 21.39 -3.61 3.78
C LEU A 235 21.13 -4.57 2.62
N THR A 236 22.10 -5.45 2.32
CA THR A 236 21.95 -6.47 1.29
C THR A 236 22.58 -7.80 1.69
N ALA A 237 21.88 -8.90 1.45
CA ALA A 237 22.42 -10.26 1.59
C ALA A 237 23.49 -10.62 0.53
N LYS A 238 23.83 -9.67 -0.35
CA LYS A 238 24.96 -9.79 -1.28
C LYS A 238 26.25 -9.44 -0.57
N THR A 239 27.31 -10.20 -0.82
CA THR A 239 28.63 -9.99 -0.24
C THR A 239 29.15 -8.55 -0.41
N THR A 240 28.98 -7.98 -1.62
CA THR A 240 29.39 -6.60 -1.91
C THR A 240 28.18 -5.65 -1.78
N PRO A 241 28.22 -4.66 -0.87
CA PRO A 241 27.21 -3.60 -0.83
C PRO A 241 27.32 -2.69 -2.06
N THR A 242 26.25 -1.95 -2.35
CA THR A 242 26.32 -0.88 -3.35
C THR A 242 27.22 0.26 -2.89
N PRO A 243 27.91 0.95 -3.81
CA PRO A 243 28.67 2.14 -3.49
C PRO A 243 27.76 3.21 -2.84
N GLY A 244 28.26 3.84 -1.77
CA GLY A 244 27.57 4.90 -1.06
C GLY A 244 27.70 4.79 0.45
N ILE A 245 27.30 5.83 1.18
CA ILE A 245 27.49 5.90 2.62
C ILE A 245 26.56 4.92 3.35
N GLY A 246 27.06 4.26 4.39
CA GLY A 246 26.25 3.43 5.29
C GLY A 246 25.67 2.15 4.69
N ASN A 247 25.95 1.80 3.42
CA ASN A 247 25.49 0.54 2.87
C ASN A 247 26.25 -0.65 3.49
N ILE A 248 25.52 -1.69 3.88
CA ILE A 248 26.04 -2.90 4.53
C ILE A 248 25.74 -4.09 3.62
N GLY A 249 26.77 -4.88 3.31
CA GLY A 249 26.65 -6.13 2.56
C GLY A 249 26.77 -7.34 3.48
N ASP A 250 26.59 -8.52 2.90
CA ASP A 250 26.80 -9.82 3.53
C ASP A 250 25.96 -10.06 4.80
N ILE A 251 24.75 -9.48 4.84
CA ILE A 251 23.82 -9.74 5.95
C ILE A 251 23.25 -11.15 5.85
N ASP A 252 23.08 -11.82 6.98
CA ASP A 252 22.27 -13.03 7.09
C ASP A 252 20.82 -12.63 7.41
N PRO A 253 19.83 -12.91 6.53
CA PRO A 253 18.43 -12.62 6.81
C PRO A 253 17.88 -13.26 8.10
N ASN A 254 18.44 -14.40 8.55
CA ASN A 254 18.07 -15.02 9.83
C ASN A 254 18.59 -14.24 11.04
N GLU A 255 19.59 -13.38 10.83
CA GLU A 255 20.08 -12.43 11.83
C GLU A 255 19.35 -11.09 11.78
N VAL A 256 18.58 -10.84 10.72
CA VAL A 256 17.88 -9.57 10.51
C VAL A 256 16.43 -9.62 10.98
N PHE A 257 15.68 -10.65 10.57
CA PHE A 257 14.23 -10.70 10.73
C PHE A 257 13.78 -11.61 11.87
N ALA A 258 12.64 -11.28 12.47
CA ALA A 258 12.04 -11.99 13.59
C ALA A 258 11.74 -13.46 13.28
N ASP A 259 11.24 -13.74 12.08
CA ASP A 259 10.89 -15.10 11.64
C ASP A 259 11.12 -15.30 10.13
N PHE A 260 12.35 -15.06 9.67
CA PHE A 260 12.68 -15.13 8.24
C PHE A 260 12.22 -16.44 7.56
N GLY A 261 12.41 -17.57 8.26
CA GLY A 261 12.02 -18.90 7.80
C GLY A 261 10.52 -19.20 7.89
N GLY A 262 9.73 -18.40 8.61
CA GLY A 262 8.30 -18.64 8.85
C GLY A 262 8.04 -19.86 9.74
N THR A 263 8.93 -20.16 10.68
CA THR A 263 8.85 -21.35 11.55
C THR A 263 8.48 -21.02 12.99
N LEU A 264 8.43 -19.74 13.37
CA LEU A 264 8.13 -19.27 14.73
C LEU A 264 6.67 -18.85 14.91
N GLY A 265 5.84 -18.97 13.88
CA GLY A 265 4.40 -18.72 13.95
C GLY A 265 4.00 -17.25 13.84
N TYR A 266 4.88 -16.39 13.33
CA TYR A 266 4.52 -15.01 12.98
C TYR A 266 3.59 -15.01 11.77
N SER A 267 2.75 -13.98 11.66
CA SER A 267 1.95 -13.72 10.46
C SER A 267 2.82 -13.53 9.22
N THR A 268 2.20 -13.70 8.06
CA THR A 268 2.84 -13.60 6.74
C THR A 268 3.58 -12.28 6.56
N ASP A 269 3.03 -11.18 7.10
CA ASP A 269 3.62 -9.85 7.11
C ASP A 269 4.40 -9.53 8.40
N GLY A 270 4.01 -10.08 9.54
CA GLY A 270 4.69 -9.88 10.82
C GLY A 270 6.11 -10.46 10.89
N LYS A 271 6.39 -11.52 10.15
CA LYS A 271 7.72 -12.15 10.15
C LYS A 271 8.88 -11.26 9.70
N TRP A 272 8.57 -10.14 9.02
CA TRP A 272 9.54 -9.18 8.48
C TRP A 272 9.91 -8.06 9.46
N GLN A 273 9.40 -8.11 10.69
CA GLN A 273 9.89 -7.26 11.78
C GLN A 273 11.36 -7.59 12.08
N LEU A 274 12.09 -6.62 12.62
CA LEU A 274 13.48 -6.83 13.00
C LEU A 274 13.56 -7.67 14.27
N LYS A 275 14.46 -8.66 14.30
CA LYS A 275 14.73 -9.42 15.53
C LYS A 275 15.58 -8.60 16.51
N GLU A 276 15.56 -8.98 17.78
CA GLU A 276 16.46 -8.40 18.78
C GLU A 276 17.94 -8.54 18.35
N GLY A 277 18.68 -7.43 18.43
CA GLY A 277 20.09 -7.38 18.01
C GLY A 277 20.31 -7.36 16.49
N SER A 278 19.24 -7.22 15.69
CA SER A 278 19.34 -7.15 14.23
C SER A 278 20.31 -6.05 13.79
N PRO A 279 21.19 -6.32 12.79
CA PRO A 279 22.10 -5.30 12.25
C PRO A 279 21.37 -4.20 11.48
N ALA A 280 20.06 -4.33 11.25
CA ALA A 280 19.22 -3.30 10.65
C ALA A 280 18.73 -2.24 11.65
N ILE A 281 18.87 -2.49 12.96
CA ILE A 281 18.46 -1.56 14.01
C ILE A 281 19.42 -0.38 14.05
N GLY A 282 18.89 0.83 13.88
CA GLY A 282 19.68 2.07 13.86
C GLY A 282 20.70 2.19 12.71
N ALA A 283 20.67 1.29 11.72
CA ALA A 283 21.60 1.32 10.58
C ALA A 283 21.19 2.33 9.50
N GLY A 284 19.97 2.85 9.57
CA GLY A 284 19.42 3.83 8.65
C GLY A 284 19.97 5.24 8.88
N GLU A 285 19.67 6.11 7.93
CA GLU A 285 19.93 7.54 8.02
C GLU A 285 19.38 8.13 9.34
N ASN A 286 20.20 8.89 10.07
CA ASN A 286 19.87 9.44 11.39
C ASN A 286 19.56 8.40 12.47
N GLY A 287 20.04 7.16 12.32
CA GLY A 287 19.89 6.12 13.33
C GLY A 287 18.48 5.52 13.38
N ILE A 288 17.71 5.61 12.30
CA ILE A 288 16.44 4.89 12.18
C ILE A 288 16.70 3.42 11.80
N ASP A 289 15.69 2.57 12.03
CA ASP A 289 15.74 1.19 11.57
C ASP A 289 15.55 1.09 10.05
N CYS A 290 16.26 0.17 9.41
CA CYS A 290 16.06 -0.17 8.00
C CYS A 290 14.88 -1.14 7.83
N GLY A 291 14.29 -1.17 6.62
CA GLY A 291 13.20 -2.09 6.27
C GLY A 291 11.79 -1.56 6.60
N ALA A 292 10.79 -2.40 6.32
CA ALA A 292 9.37 -2.04 6.23
C ALA A 292 8.80 -1.42 7.51
N PHE A 293 9.29 -1.85 8.67
CA PHE A 293 8.85 -1.37 9.99
C PHE A 293 9.68 -0.20 10.54
N GLY A 294 10.62 0.33 9.76
CA GLY A 294 11.45 1.47 10.15
C GLY A 294 10.89 2.83 9.73
N GLY A 295 11.52 3.91 10.20
CA GLY A 295 11.14 5.28 9.86
C GLY A 295 9.91 5.81 10.60
N THR A 296 9.41 6.97 10.19
CA THR A 296 8.34 7.70 10.90
C THR A 296 6.93 7.19 10.60
N SER A 297 6.78 6.39 9.54
CA SER A 297 5.49 5.84 9.09
C SER A 297 5.65 4.35 8.75
N PRO A 298 5.93 3.52 9.77
CA PRO A 298 6.25 2.10 9.57
C PRO A 298 5.08 1.32 8.96
N TYR A 299 5.36 0.17 8.37
CA TYR A 299 4.36 -0.78 7.91
C TYR A 299 3.35 -1.14 9.03
N VAL A 300 2.08 -1.32 8.66
CA VAL A 300 0.99 -1.66 9.57
C VAL A 300 0.54 -3.09 9.29
N LEU A 301 0.61 -3.95 10.31
CA LEU A 301 0.15 -5.35 10.20
C LEU A 301 -1.29 -5.42 9.71
N SER A 302 -1.55 -6.41 8.85
CA SER A 302 -2.83 -6.62 8.17
C SER A 302 -3.30 -5.45 7.30
N GLY A 303 -2.43 -4.47 7.00
CA GLY A 303 -2.79 -3.30 6.22
C GLY A 303 -3.99 -2.54 6.78
N LEU A 304 -4.19 -2.55 8.11
CA LEU A 304 -5.37 -1.94 8.71
C LEU A 304 -5.43 -0.46 8.32
N PRO A 305 -6.50 0.00 7.65
CA PRO A 305 -6.63 1.40 7.23
C PRO A 305 -6.69 2.34 8.43
N ALA A 306 -6.35 3.62 8.24
CA ALA A 306 -6.37 4.64 9.29
C ALA A 306 -7.81 5.13 9.59
N VAL A 307 -8.72 4.19 9.86
CA VAL A 307 -10.09 4.44 10.31
C VAL A 307 -10.36 3.59 11.54
N PRO A 308 -11.21 4.03 12.48
CA PRO A 308 -11.57 3.22 13.63
C PRO A 308 -12.23 1.90 13.21
N HIS A 309 -11.90 0.82 13.91
CA HIS A 309 -12.41 -0.50 13.62
C HIS A 309 -12.95 -1.21 14.85
N ILE A 310 -13.98 -2.04 14.64
CA ILE A 310 -14.56 -2.89 15.70
C ILE A 310 -13.81 -4.22 15.67
N TYR A 311 -13.11 -4.55 16.75
CA TYR A 311 -12.36 -5.81 16.86
C TYR A 311 -13.01 -6.82 17.83
N GLU A 312 -14.01 -6.38 18.59
CA GLU A 312 -14.81 -7.27 19.44
C GLU A 312 -16.24 -6.75 19.51
N ALA A 313 -17.21 -7.64 19.27
CA ALA A 313 -18.62 -7.39 19.50
C ALA A 313 -19.25 -8.59 20.21
N ILE A 314 -19.73 -8.38 21.43
CA ILE A 314 -20.48 -9.38 22.20
C ILE A 314 -21.93 -8.94 22.17
N VAL A 315 -22.74 -9.65 21.38
CA VAL A 315 -24.17 -9.43 21.23
C VAL A 315 -24.90 -10.67 21.76
N PRO A 316 -25.50 -10.62 22.96
CA PRO A 316 -26.29 -11.72 23.48
C PRO A 316 -27.48 -12.03 22.57
N THR A 317 -27.95 -13.27 22.58
CA THR A 317 -29.11 -13.69 21.77
C THR A 317 -30.46 -13.34 22.39
N SER A 318 -30.47 -12.94 23.66
CA SER A 318 -31.67 -12.45 24.35
C SER A 318 -31.31 -11.41 25.41
N GLY A 319 -32.22 -10.45 25.59
CA GLY A 319 -32.15 -9.43 26.62
C GLY A 319 -33.25 -9.63 27.65
N SER A 320 -33.23 -8.85 28.73
CA SER A 320 -34.33 -8.83 29.71
C SER A 320 -35.08 -7.50 29.65
N ALA A 321 -36.35 -7.49 30.04
CA ALA A 321 -37.10 -6.24 30.18
C ALA A 321 -36.49 -5.28 31.21
N ALA A 322 -35.68 -5.80 32.15
CA ALA A 322 -35.04 -5.01 33.20
C ALA A 322 -33.68 -4.41 32.79
N SER A 323 -32.91 -5.11 31.94
CA SER A 323 -31.53 -4.75 31.59
C SER A 323 -31.32 -4.43 30.10
N GLY A 324 -32.36 -4.58 29.27
CA GLY A 324 -32.23 -4.53 27.82
C GLY A 324 -31.36 -5.68 27.28
N LEU A 325 -30.85 -5.49 26.06
CA LEU A 325 -29.87 -6.37 25.43
C LEU A 325 -28.46 -5.80 25.68
N PRO A 326 -27.63 -6.42 26.56
CA PRO A 326 -26.34 -5.84 26.90
C PRO A 326 -25.32 -6.12 25.80
N VAL A 327 -25.12 -5.15 24.92
CA VAL A 327 -24.13 -5.21 23.83
C VAL A 327 -22.81 -4.62 24.29
N ILE A 328 -21.71 -5.35 24.07
CA ILE A 328 -20.34 -4.86 24.32
C ILE A 328 -19.66 -4.72 22.97
N ILE A 329 -19.12 -3.53 22.69
CA ILE A 329 -18.34 -3.24 21.48
C ILE A 329 -16.98 -2.71 21.93
N LYS A 330 -15.91 -3.26 21.38
CA LYS A 330 -14.57 -2.68 21.52
C LYS A 330 -14.11 -2.14 20.16
N VAL A 331 -13.67 -0.89 20.19
CA VAL A 331 -13.20 -0.14 19.02
C VAL A 331 -11.76 0.24 19.25
N LYS A 332 -10.95 0.16 18.20
CA LYS A 332 -9.56 0.62 18.20
C LYS A 332 -9.39 1.73 17.18
N SER A 333 -8.69 2.81 17.55
CA SER A 333 -8.25 3.82 16.60
C SER A 333 -6.99 3.33 15.89
N GLN A 334 -6.94 3.47 14.57
CA GLN A 334 -5.77 3.16 13.77
C GLN A 334 -5.21 4.46 13.18
N ASN A 335 -3.90 4.66 13.33
CA ASN A 335 -3.15 5.75 12.70
C ASN A 335 -2.39 5.23 11.45
#